data_AF-A0A7Y7WS30-F1
#
_entry.id   AF-A0A7Y7WS30-F1
#
_cell.length_a   1.000
_cell.length_b   1.000
_cell.length_c   1.000
_cell.angle_alpha   90.00
_cell.angle_beta   90.00
_cell.angle_gamma   90.00
#
_symmetry.space_group_name_H-M   'P 1'
#
loop_
_entity.id
_entity.type
_entity.pdbx_description
1 polymer ?
#
loop_
_entity_poly.entity_id
_entity_poly.type
_entity_poly.pdbx_seq_one_letter_code
_entity_poly.pdbx_strand_id
1 'polypeptide(L)'
;MTAIARLTLLTLVLGLSACAVHRPPPEGPTIPPSGPTTQPYPSGTPSKPISPGKPRPSFSPTFAPPPGGNSHWDGQMGVYVLDNQTNTFYRQRTYYRWNNGWSRSISPNGPWEDTDIHGVPPGLGKQFGQ
;
A
#
# COMPACT_ATOMS: atom_id res chain seq x y z
N MET A 1 -3.27 8.42 61.27
CA MET A 1 -3.33 6.96 61.08
C MET A 1 -4.49 6.64 60.15
N THR A 2 -4.28 6.65 58.84
CA THR A 2 -5.31 6.26 57.84
C THR A 2 -4.68 5.99 56.46
N ALA A 3 -3.38 5.66 56.43
CA ALA A 3 -2.57 5.57 55.21
C ALA A 3 -2.44 4.15 54.63
N ILE A 4 -3.13 3.14 55.18
CA ILE A 4 -2.76 1.72 54.95
C ILE A 4 -3.96 0.83 54.58
N ALA A 5 -5.19 1.36 54.51
CA ALA A 5 -6.41 0.53 54.41
C ALA A 5 -6.97 0.29 52.98
N ARG A 6 -6.34 0.80 51.91
CA ARG A 6 -6.75 0.52 50.51
C ARG A 6 -5.62 -0.04 49.65
N LEU A 7 -4.47 -0.34 50.27
CA LEU A 7 -3.37 -1.04 49.60
C LEU A 7 -3.64 -2.55 49.44
N THR A 8 -4.73 -3.08 50.00
CA THR A 8 -5.17 -4.48 49.89
C THR A 8 -6.22 -4.71 48.81
N LEU A 9 -6.16 -3.96 47.70
CA LEU A 9 -6.71 -4.40 46.41
C LEU A 9 -5.56 -4.89 45.51
N LEU A 10 -4.60 -5.58 46.13
CA LEU A 10 -3.63 -6.41 45.47
C LEU A 10 -4.37 -7.43 44.56
N THR A 11 -3.93 -7.48 43.31
CA THR A 11 -3.59 -8.76 42.65
C THR A 11 -4.73 -9.74 42.34
N LEU A 12 -5.81 -9.29 41.70
CA LEU A 12 -6.70 -10.24 41.01
C LEU A 12 -7.27 -9.77 39.67
N VAL A 13 -6.52 -8.97 38.92
CA VAL A 13 -6.73 -8.85 37.47
C VAL A 13 -5.37 -9.05 36.78
N LEU A 14 -4.80 -10.23 37.02
CA LEU A 14 -4.06 -10.96 36.00
C LEU A 14 -5.06 -11.30 34.88
N GLY A 15 -5.48 -10.28 34.14
CA GLY A 15 -6.32 -10.39 32.96
C GLY A 15 -5.43 -10.72 31.77
N LEU A 16 -5.02 -11.98 31.69
CA LEU A 16 -4.45 -12.56 30.48
C LEU A 16 -5.35 -12.23 29.28
N SER A 17 -4.85 -11.42 28.35
CA SER A 17 -5.03 -11.65 26.92
C SER A 17 -4.06 -10.77 26.18
N ALA A 18 -2.88 -11.33 25.95
CA ALA A 18 -2.05 -10.96 24.82
C ALA A 18 -2.93 -10.99 23.57
N CYS A 19 -3.14 -9.84 22.92
CA CYS A 19 -3.62 -9.85 21.54
C CYS A 19 -2.51 -10.52 20.71
N ALA A 20 -2.67 -11.81 20.49
CA ALA A 20 -1.84 -12.57 19.57
C ALA A 20 -1.93 -11.89 18.20
N VAL A 21 -0.82 -11.31 17.77
CA VAL A 21 -0.61 -10.90 16.39
C VAL A 21 -0.75 -12.18 15.56
N HIS A 22 -1.91 -12.38 14.95
CA HIS A 22 -2.11 -13.41 13.95
C HIS A 22 -1.29 -13.01 12.72
N ARG A 23 -0.12 -13.64 12.55
CA ARG A 23 0.62 -13.63 11.27
C ARG A 23 0.15 -14.84 10.47
N PRO A 24 -0.55 -14.66 9.33
CA PRO A 24 -0.75 -15.74 8.38
C PRO A 24 0.61 -16.22 7.84
N PRO A 25 0.78 -17.52 7.57
CA PRO A 25 1.99 -18.04 6.96
C PRO A 25 2.18 -17.45 5.54
N PRO A 26 3.43 -17.17 5.13
CA PRO A 26 3.74 -16.76 3.78
C PRO A 26 3.77 -17.99 2.87
N GLU A 27 2.68 -18.25 2.14
CA GLU A 27 2.73 -19.15 0.98
C GLU A 27 3.08 -18.32 -0.26
N GLY A 28 4.37 -17.98 -0.37
CA GLY A 28 4.96 -17.56 -1.63
C GLY A 28 5.31 -18.78 -2.48
N PRO A 29 5.09 -18.77 -3.80
CA PRO A 29 5.71 -19.76 -4.69
C PRO A 29 7.23 -19.67 -4.60
N THR A 30 7.90 -20.81 -4.47
CA THR A 30 9.36 -20.96 -4.47
C THR A 30 10.00 -20.27 -5.68
N ILE A 31 10.70 -19.16 -5.45
CA ILE A 31 11.57 -18.53 -6.46
C ILE A 31 12.97 -19.13 -6.29
N PRO A 32 13.57 -19.78 -7.31
CA PRO A 32 14.94 -20.27 -7.25
C PRO A 32 15.94 -19.11 -7.16
N PRO A 33 17.12 -19.30 -6.53
CA PRO A 33 18.07 -18.21 -6.34
C PRO A 33 18.83 -17.96 -7.64
N SER A 34 18.81 -16.72 -8.12
CA SER A 34 19.78 -16.23 -9.09
C SER A 34 20.35 -14.93 -8.55
N GLY A 35 21.66 -14.93 -8.31
CA GLY A 35 22.44 -13.82 -7.80
C GLY A 35 22.51 -12.62 -8.76
N PRO A 36 23.38 -11.63 -8.46
CA PRO A 36 23.25 -10.27 -8.94
C PRO A 36 23.79 -10.11 -10.36
N THR A 37 23.02 -9.46 -11.23
CA THR A 37 23.56 -8.90 -12.48
C THR A 37 23.13 -7.45 -12.57
N THR A 38 24.06 -6.57 -12.23
CA THR A 38 24.13 -5.21 -12.74
C THR A 38 24.24 -5.32 -14.26
N GLN A 39 23.22 -4.93 -15.02
CA GLN A 39 23.36 -4.81 -16.47
C GLN A 39 23.10 -3.36 -16.93
N PRO A 40 24.11 -2.71 -17.53
CA PRO A 40 23.98 -1.35 -18.03
C PRO A 40 23.06 -1.31 -19.26
N TYR A 41 22.29 -0.23 -19.39
CA TYR A 41 21.45 0.08 -20.54
C TYR A 41 22.21 -0.17 -21.86
N PRO A 42 21.71 -1.03 -22.78
CA PRO A 42 22.15 -1.01 -24.16
C PRO A 42 21.21 -0.14 -24.99
N SER A 43 21.76 0.93 -25.52
CA SER A 43 21.22 1.70 -26.63
C SER A 43 20.96 0.82 -27.85
N GLY A 44 19.81 1.02 -28.49
CA GLY A 44 19.62 0.87 -29.93
C GLY A 44 19.54 -0.54 -30.50
N THR A 45 18.33 -1.09 -30.61
CA THR A 45 17.90 -1.87 -31.79
C THR A 45 16.40 -1.63 -32.06
N PRO A 46 15.95 -1.52 -33.33
CA PRO A 46 14.54 -1.27 -33.62
C PRO A 46 13.70 -2.48 -33.18
N SER A 47 12.89 -2.28 -32.14
CA SER A 47 12.06 -3.34 -31.58
C SER A 47 10.97 -3.76 -32.59
N LYS A 48 10.81 -5.08 -32.77
CA LYS A 48 9.66 -5.67 -33.48
C LYS A 48 8.35 -5.07 -32.96
N PRO A 49 7.30 -4.92 -33.81
CA PRO A 49 6.02 -4.41 -33.37
C PRO A 49 5.50 -5.26 -32.21
N ILE A 50 5.31 -4.62 -31.05
CA ILE A 50 4.73 -5.23 -29.87
C ILE A 50 3.27 -5.53 -30.26
N SER A 51 2.88 -6.81 -30.37
CA SER A 51 1.47 -7.17 -30.56
C SER A 51 0.63 -6.43 -29.53
N PRO A 52 -0.50 -5.80 -29.90
CA PRO A 52 -1.35 -5.11 -28.95
C PRO A 52 -1.73 -6.09 -27.84
N GLY A 53 -1.20 -5.85 -26.64
CA GLY A 53 -1.56 -6.64 -25.47
C GLY A 53 -3.07 -6.57 -25.29
N LYS A 54 -3.68 -7.67 -24.83
CA LYS A 54 -5.12 -7.72 -24.52
C LYS A 54 -5.52 -6.46 -23.72
N PRO A 55 -6.67 -5.84 -24.03
CA PRO A 55 -7.12 -4.64 -23.33
C PRO A 55 -7.07 -4.86 -21.83
N ARG A 56 -6.29 -4.05 -21.12
CA ARG A 56 -6.25 -4.08 -19.66
C ARG A 56 -7.59 -3.55 -19.15
N PRO A 57 -8.24 -4.20 -18.18
CA PRO A 57 -9.46 -3.68 -17.60
C PRO A 57 -9.20 -2.30 -16.99
N SER A 58 -9.96 -1.28 -17.41
CA SER A 58 -9.91 0.06 -16.80
C SER A 58 -10.50 0.09 -15.39
N PHE A 59 -11.10 -1.02 -14.94
CA PHE A 59 -11.77 -1.18 -13.67
C PHE A 59 -11.33 -2.48 -12.99
N SER A 60 -11.26 -2.47 -11.66
CA SER A 60 -10.93 -3.65 -10.88
C SER A 60 -12.19 -4.43 -10.47
N PRO A 61 -12.18 -5.77 -10.45
CA PRO A 61 -13.34 -6.55 -10.01
C PRO A 61 -13.60 -6.48 -8.50
N THR A 62 -12.63 -6.02 -7.70
CA THR A 62 -12.65 -6.13 -6.23
C THR A 62 -12.69 -4.76 -5.54
N PHE A 63 -12.09 -3.74 -6.14
CA PHE A 63 -12.02 -2.39 -5.58
C PHE A 63 -12.92 -1.44 -6.38
N ALA A 64 -13.72 -0.67 -5.65
CA ALA A 64 -14.55 0.38 -6.24
C ALA A 64 -13.68 1.56 -6.74
N PRO A 65 -14.14 2.33 -7.74
CA PRO A 65 -13.44 3.51 -8.20
C PRO A 65 -13.61 4.66 -7.19
N PRO A 66 -12.81 5.74 -7.28
CA PRO A 66 -13.07 6.95 -6.52
C PRO A 66 -14.42 7.57 -6.92
N PRO A 67 -15.17 8.14 -5.97
CA PRO A 67 -16.40 8.85 -6.28
C PRO A 67 -16.12 10.11 -7.10
N GLY A 68 -16.83 10.29 -8.21
CA GLY A 68 -16.93 11.56 -8.92
C GLY A 68 -15.66 12.07 -9.61
N GLY A 69 -14.69 11.20 -9.93
CA GLY A 69 -13.45 11.61 -10.60
C GLY A 69 -13.00 10.65 -11.69
N ASN A 70 -12.38 11.21 -12.74
CA ASN A 70 -11.70 10.42 -13.76
C ASN A 70 -10.49 9.70 -13.14
N SER A 71 -10.48 8.38 -13.29
CA SER A 71 -9.40 7.52 -12.84
C SER A 71 -9.39 6.24 -13.66
N HIS A 72 -8.24 5.58 -13.67
CA HIS A 72 -8.08 4.27 -14.29
C HIS A 72 -7.45 3.28 -13.31
N TRP A 73 -7.84 2.02 -13.41
CA TRP A 73 -7.23 0.95 -12.63
C TRP A 73 -5.82 0.62 -13.16
N ASP A 74 -4.83 0.64 -12.27
CA ASP A 74 -3.52 0.03 -12.51
C ASP A 74 -3.41 -1.29 -11.75
N GLY A 75 -3.48 -2.40 -12.49
CA GLY A 75 -3.39 -3.75 -11.92
C GLY A 75 -2.00 -4.17 -11.43
N GLN A 76 -0.93 -3.47 -11.82
CA GLN A 76 0.42 -3.72 -11.28
C GLN A 76 0.58 -3.10 -9.90
N MET A 77 0.12 -1.85 -9.74
CA MET A 77 0.14 -1.17 -8.44
C MET A 77 -1.03 -1.59 -7.53
N GLY A 78 -2.12 -2.11 -8.10
CA GLY A 78 -3.32 -2.50 -7.38
C GLY A 78 -4.13 -1.31 -6.85
N VAL A 79 -4.10 -0.20 -7.58
CA VAL A 79 -4.76 1.07 -7.20
C VAL A 79 -5.42 1.72 -8.42
N TYR A 80 -6.35 2.63 -8.17
CA TYR A 80 -6.77 3.59 -9.19
C TYR A 80 -5.79 4.75 -9.24
N VAL A 81 -5.38 5.16 -10.43
CA VAL A 81 -4.58 6.37 -10.67
C VAL A 81 -5.55 7.48 -11.06
N LEU A 82 -5.42 8.66 -10.43
CA LEU A 82 -6.26 9.81 -10.77
C LEU A 82 -5.69 10.51 -12.01
N ASP A 83 -6.52 10.72 -13.04
CA ASP A 83 -6.05 11.29 -14.31
C ASP A 83 -5.74 12.80 -14.17
N ASN A 84 -6.48 13.50 -13.30
CA ASN A 84 -6.37 14.94 -13.11
C ASN A 84 -5.38 15.34 -12.01
N GLN A 85 -4.73 14.38 -11.35
CA GLN A 85 -3.81 14.64 -10.26
C GLN A 85 -2.58 13.73 -10.35
N THR A 86 -1.43 14.35 -10.57
CA THR A 86 -0.15 13.63 -10.61
C THR A 86 0.18 13.01 -9.26
N ASN A 87 0.68 11.77 -9.28
CA ASN A 87 1.11 11.04 -8.09
C ASN A 87 0.01 10.88 -7.02
N THR A 88 -1.27 10.98 -7.41
CA THR A 88 -2.40 10.67 -6.55
C THR A 88 -3.06 9.37 -6.97
N PHE A 89 -3.24 8.50 -5.99
CA PHE A 89 -3.77 7.16 -6.15
C PHE A 89 -4.97 6.96 -5.24
N TYR A 90 -5.85 6.03 -5.57
CA TYR A 90 -7.01 5.71 -4.77
C TYR A 90 -7.17 4.20 -4.60
N ARG A 91 -7.39 3.76 -3.37
CA ARG A 91 -7.74 2.38 -3.05
C ARG A 91 -8.54 2.34 -1.76
N GLN A 92 -9.64 1.58 -1.76
CA GLN A 92 -10.46 1.33 -0.56
C GLN A 92 -10.82 2.63 0.19
N ARG A 93 -11.37 3.62 -0.52
CA ARG A 93 -11.84 4.91 0.05
C ARG A 93 -10.73 5.81 0.61
N THR A 94 -9.47 5.47 0.36
CA THR A 94 -8.32 6.26 0.78
C THR A 94 -7.58 6.74 -0.46
N TYR A 95 -7.27 8.03 -0.48
CA TYR A 95 -6.38 8.65 -1.44
C TYR A 95 -4.97 8.63 -0.88
N TYR A 96 -3.99 8.29 -1.71
CA TYR A 96 -2.56 8.30 -1.39
C TYR A 96 -1.88 9.27 -2.34
N ARG A 97 -1.00 10.12 -1.82
CA ARG A 97 -0.23 11.06 -2.62
C ARG A 97 1.24 10.86 -2.36
N TRP A 98 2.04 10.78 -3.42
CA TRP A 98 3.49 10.90 -3.32
C TRP A 98 3.92 12.35 -3.56
N ASN A 99 4.56 12.96 -2.57
CA ASN A 99 5.17 14.28 -2.69
C ASN A 99 6.36 14.39 -1.74
N ASN A 100 7.50 13.83 -2.18
CA ASN A 100 8.73 13.76 -1.38
C ASN A 100 8.55 13.03 -0.03
N GLY A 101 7.60 12.09 -0.01
CA GLY A 101 7.02 11.47 1.16
C GLY A 101 5.61 10.98 0.82
N TRP A 102 5.13 10.00 1.58
CA TRP A 102 3.77 9.50 1.44
C TRP A 102 2.83 10.28 2.35
N SER A 103 1.68 10.66 1.80
CA SER A 103 0.57 11.15 2.61
C SER A 103 -0.72 10.49 2.15
N ARG A 104 -1.71 10.39 3.03
CA ARG A 104 -3.02 9.81 2.75
C ARG A 104 -4.16 10.75 3.15
N SER A 105 -5.33 10.58 2.55
CA SER A 105 -6.51 11.37 2.83
C SER A 105 -7.78 10.59 2.50
N ILE A 106 -8.89 10.92 3.15
CA ILE A 106 -10.23 10.41 2.78
C ILE A 106 -10.90 11.24 1.67
N SER A 107 -10.24 12.30 1.21
CA SER A 107 -10.71 13.22 0.18
C SER A 107 -9.61 13.54 -0.83
N PRO A 108 -9.93 13.72 -2.12
CA PRO A 108 -8.92 13.89 -3.18
C PRO A 108 -8.10 15.17 -3.05
N ASN A 109 -8.55 16.14 -2.26
CA ASN A 109 -7.88 17.43 -2.08
C ASN A 109 -7.31 17.62 -0.66
N GLY A 110 -7.24 16.54 0.13
CA GLY A 110 -6.85 16.59 1.53
C GLY A 110 -8.04 16.81 2.50
N PRO A 111 -7.79 17.02 3.80
CA PRO A 111 -6.47 17.22 4.41
C PRO A 111 -5.57 15.97 4.27
N TRP A 112 -4.28 16.20 4.02
CA TRP A 112 -3.31 15.13 3.86
C TRP A 112 -2.64 14.82 5.19
N GLU A 113 -2.63 13.55 5.58
CA GLU A 113 -1.94 13.03 6.75
C GLU A 113 -0.69 12.29 6.28
N ASP A 114 0.47 12.62 6.85
CA ASP A 114 1.72 11.94 6.51
C ASP A 114 1.70 10.48 6.94
N THR A 115 2.30 9.63 6.11
CA THR A 115 2.41 8.20 6.36
C THR A 115 3.72 7.66 5.81
N ASP A 116 4.06 6.43 6.20
CA ASP A 116 5.25 5.75 5.75
C ASP A 116 4.93 4.73 4.64
N ILE A 117 5.94 3.97 4.23
CA ILE A 117 5.80 2.90 3.23
C ILE A 117 4.84 1.78 3.68
N HIS A 118 4.60 1.64 4.99
CA HIS A 118 3.71 0.61 5.55
C HIS A 118 2.25 1.06 5.53
N GLY A 119 1.99 2.37 5.51
CA GLY A 119 0.66 2.94 5.38
C GLY A 119 0.11 3.00 3.95
N VAL A 120 0.92 2.67 2.94
CA VAL A 120 0.52 2.66 1.53
C VAL A 120 0.36 1.25 0.95
N PRO A 121 -0.49 1.06 -0.07
CA PRO A 121 -0.58 -0.20 -0.80
C PRO A 121 0.79 -0.74 -1.25
N PRO A 122 1.08 -2.05 -1.12
CA PRO A 122 2.40 -2.60 -1.43
C PRO A 122 2.92 -2.31 -2.83
N GLY A 123 2.02 -2.21 -3.82
CA GLY A 123 2.38 -1.87 -5.20
C GLY A 123 2.93 -0.44 -5.34
N LEU A 124 2.38 0.50 -4.58
CA LEU A 124 2.88 1.88 -4.55
C LEU A 124 4.26 1.96 -3.90
N GLY A 125 4.45 1.23 -2.79
CA GLY A 125 5.74 1.21 -2.11
C GLY A 125 6.88 0.66 -2.97
N LYS A 126 6.61 -0.29 -3.86
CA LYS A 126 7.62 -0.81 -4.81
C LYS A 126 7.97 0.18 -5.92
N GLN A 127 7.05 1.06 -6.29
CA GLN A 127 7.23 1.98 -7.40
C GLN A 127 7.88 3.31 -6.98
N PHE A 128 7.62 3.78 -5.76
CA PHE A 128 8.14 5.05 -5.24
C PHE A 128 9.00 4.90 -3.98
N GLY A 129 9.13 3.69 -3.43
CA GLY A 129 10.06 3.40 -2.35
C GLY A 129 11.49 3.49 -2.84
N GLN A 130 12.33 4.18 -2.06
CA GLN A 130 13.78 4.18 -2.23
C GLN A 130 14.39 2.93 -1.63
#